data_AF-A0A7Y0R2U1-F1
#
_entry.id   AF-A0A7Y0R2U1-F1
#
_cell.length_a   1.000
_cell.length_b   1.000
_cell.length_c   1.000
_cell.angle_alpha   90.00
_cell.angle_beta   90.00
_cell.angle_gamma   90.00
#
_symmetry.space_group_name_H-M   'P 1'
#
loop_
_entity.id
_entity.type
_entity.pdbx_description
1 polymer ?
#
loop_
_entity_poly.entity_id
_entity_poly.type
_entity_poly.pdbx_seq_one_letter_code
_entity_poly.pdbx_strand_id
1 'polypeptide(L)'
;DDMGHKHGLDSRQYRNSARSADIILSNYIEQWLADGYQIIVTSDHGMNNDLSHGGILPEEREVPMFVIGDKFTHQECHVKQTEICGTVCQLLNLDHNKPYTQALLAL
;
A
#
# COMPACT_ATOMS: atom_id res chain seq x y z
N ASP A 1 -8.74 3.96 -8.94
CA ASP A 1 -8.59 4.90 -10.05
C ASP A 1 -9.87 5.09 -10.87
N ASP A 2 -10.21 4.19 -11.81
CA ASP A 2 -11.34 4.33 -12.74
C ASP A 2 -12.70 4.72 -12.09
N MET A 3 -13.11 4.02 -11.03
CA MET A 3 -14.35 4.36 -10.29
C MET A 3 -14.27 5.72 -9.61
N GLY A 4 -13.07 6.18 -9.24
CA GLY A 4 -12.82 7.49 -8.62
C GLY A 4 -12.96 8.60 -9.64
N HIS A 5 -12.40 8.44 -10.83
CA HIS A 5 -12.60 9.39 -11.93
C HIS A 5 -14.07 9.49 -12.39
N LYS A 6 -14.84 8.40 -12.29
CA LYS A 6 -16.26 8.40 -12.70
C LYS A 6 -17.21 8.94 -11.62
N HIS A 7 -16.86 8.79 -10.35
CA HIS A 7 -17.83 8.99 -9.26
C HIS A 7 -17.29 9.74 -8.03
N GLY A 8 -15.98 9.87 -7.87
CA GLY A 8 -15.33 10.64 -6.80
C GLY A 8 -15.01 9.82 -5.57
N LEU A 9 -14.11 10.35 -4.74
CA LEU A 9 -13.62 9.71 -3.51
C LEU A 9 -14.77 9.28 -2.58
N ASP A 10 -15.74 10.18 -2.34
CA ASP A 10 -16.83 9.94 -1.39
C ASP A 10 -17.98 9.08 -1.94
N SER A 11 -17.84 8.55 -3.16
CA SER A 11 -18.86 7.71 -3.75
C SER A 11 -18.89 6.29 -3.19
N ARG A 12 -20.08 5.70 -3.19
CA ARG A 12 -20.23 4.26 -2.87
C ARG A 12 -19.52 3.38 -3.90
N GLN A 13 -19.42 3.83 -5.15
CA GLN A 13 -18.77 3.11 -6.24
C GLN A 13 -17.27 2.99 -6.00
N TYR A 14 -16.61 4.08 -5.61
CA TYR A 14 -15.21 4.08 -5.23
C TYR A 14 -14.96 3.13 -4.04
N ARG A 15 -15.73 3.27 -2.97
CA ARG A 15 -15.63 2.38 -1.79
C ARG A 15 -15.86 0.90 -2.13
N ASN A 16 -16.86 0.60 -2.96
CA ASN A 16 -17.15 -0.78 -3.36
C ASN A 16 -16.07 -1.35 -4.29
N SER A 17 -15.40 -0.51 -5.10
CA SER A 17 -14.25 -0.94 -5.89
C SER A 17 -13.09 -1.41 -5.00
N ALA A 18 -12.80 -0.68 -3.92
CA ALA A 18 -11.80 -1.09 -2.95
C ALA A 18 -12.18 -2.40 -2.23
N ARG A 19 -13.46 -2.58 -1.87
CA ARG A 19 -13.97 -3.85 -1.31
C ARG A 19 -13.83 -5.03 -2.27
N SER A 20 -14.06 -4.82 -3.56
CA SER A 20 -13.86 -5.89 -4.55
C SER A 20 -12.39 -6.33 -4.61
N ALA A 21 -11.44 -5.40 -4.53
CA ALA A 21 -10.01 -5.73 -4.48
C ALA A 21 -9.66 -6.54 -3.21
N ASP A 22 -10.20 -6.13 -2.05
CA ASP A 22 -10.06 -6.87 -0.79
C ASP A 22 -10.60 -8.32 -0.87
N ILE A 23 -11.81 -8.50 -1.44
CA ILE A 23 -12.40 -9.83 -1.67
C ILE A 23 -11.53 -10.69 -2.59
N ILE A 24 -10.88 -10.10 -3.60
CA ILE A 24 -9.97 -10.85 -4.48
C ILE A 24 -8.74 -11.29 -3.69
N LEU A 25 -8.09 -10.35 -2.98
CA LEU A 25 -6.88 -10.61 -2.21
C LEU A 25 -7.08 -11.66 -1.11
N SER A 26 -8.25 -11.68 -0.46
CA SER A 26 -8.54 -12.62 0.62
C SER A 26 -8.47 -14.09 0.19
N ASN A 27 -8.67 -14.41 -1.09
CA ASN A 27 -8.52 -15.78 -1.61
C ASN A 27 -7.06 -16.26 -1.66
N TYR A 28 -6.08 -15.35 -1.55
CA TYR A 28 -4.67 -15.65 -1.77
C TYR A 28 -3.78 -15.38 -0.57
N ILE A 29 -4.11 -14.36 0.25
CA ILE A 29 -3.26 -13.90 1.35
C ILE A 29 -2.87 -15.04 2.29
N GLU A 30 -3.81 -15.89 2.71
CA GLU A 30 -3.51 -16.99 3.63
C GLU A 30 -2.52 -18.00 3.05
N GLN A 31 -2.69 -18.38 1.79
CA GLN A 31 -1.78 -19.33 1.13
C GLN A 31 -0.39 -18.72 0.91
N TRP A 32 -0.31 -17.46 0.49
CA TRP A 32 0.97 -16.78 0.34
C TRP A 32 1.74 -16.68 1.67
N LEU A 33 1.04 -16.43 2.77
CA LEU A 33 1.67 -16.45 4.10
C LEU A 33 2.15 -17.85 4.48
N ALA A 34 1.35 -18.89 4.20
CA ALA A 34 1.75 -20.29 4.43
C ALA A 34 2.99 -20.70 3.61
N ASP A 35 3.15 -20.12 2.42
CA ASP A 35 4.32 -20.32 1.54
C ASP A 35 5.52 -19.43 1.93
N GLY A 36 5.40 -18.60 2.98
CA GLY A 36 6.46 -17.77 3.54
C GLY A 36 6.66 -16.41 2.86
N TYR A 37 5.72 -15.97 2.02
CA TYR A 37 5.78 -14.66 1.38
C TYR A 37 5.52 -13.52 2.38
N GLN A 38 6.10 -12.36 2.07
CA GLN A 38 5.83 -11.09 2.74
C GLN A 38 5.02 -10.21 1.79
N ILE A 39 3.94 -9.63 2.27
CA ILE A 39 2.95 -8.93 1.43
C ILE A 39 2.95 -7.44 1.80
N ILE A 40 3.04 -6.60 0.77
CA ILE A 40 2.85 -5.15 0.88
C ILE A 40 1.70 -4.77 -0.07
N VAL A 41 0.66 -4.12 0.45
CA VAL A 41 -0.44 -3.56 -0.34
C VAL A 41 -0.44 -2.05 -0.20
N THR A 42 -0.31 -1.35 -1.33
CA THR A 42 -0.24 0.11 -1.37
C THR A 42 -0.83 0.65 -2.67
N SER A 43 -0.84 1.98 -2.83
CA SER A 43 -1.29 2.68 -4.03
C SER A 43 -0.21 3.67 -4.48
N ASP A 44 -0.23 4.04 -5.75
CA ASP A 44 0.61 5.08 -6.31
C ASP A 44 0.13 6.49 -5.95
N HIS A 45 -1.19 6.69 -5.90
CA HIS A 45 -1.85 7.91 -5.48
C HIS A 45 -3.27 7.64 -4.93
N GLY A 46 -3.89 8.71 -4.41
CA GLY A 46 -5.30 8.73 -4.01
C GLY A 46 -6.22 9.34 -5.07
N MET A 47 -7.35 9.90 -4.64
CA MET A 47 -8.39 10.50 -5.48
C MET A 47 -9.09 11.59 -4.67
N ASN A 48 -9.43 12.73 -5.28
CA ASN A 48 -10.19 13.79 -4.62
C ASN A 48 -11.68 13.78 -5.06
N ASN A 49 -12.47 14.67 -4.47
CA ASN A 49 -13.90 14.80 -4.78
C ASN A 49 -14.20 15.56 -6.09
N ASP A 50 -13.18 16.19 -6.68
CA ASP A 50 -13.25 16.76 -8.04
C ASP A 50 -12.98 15.69 -9.12
N LEU A 51 -13.05 14.41 -8.75
CA LEU A 51 -12.90 13.26 -9.63
C LEU A 51 -11.52 13.17 -10.28
N SER A 52 -10.48 13.72 -9.62
CA SER A 52 -9.12 13.74 -10.14
C SER A 52 -8.09 13.43 -9.05
N HIS A 53 -6.85 13.30 -9.48
CA HIS A 53 -5.67 13.29 -8.62
C HIS A 53 -4.54 14.10 -9.27
N GLY A 54 -3.38 14.20 -8.61
CA GLY A 54 -2.17 14.90 -9.09
C GLY A 54 -1.89 16.22 -8.38
N GLY A 55 -2.74 16.62 -7.44
CA GLY A 55 -2.55 17.75 -6.56
C GLY A 55 -1.73 17.43 -5.31
N ILE A 56 -1.84 18.33 -4.33
CA ILE A 56 -1.11 18.26 -3.06
C ILE A 56 -2.00 17.91 -1.86
N LEU A 57 -3.28 17.59 -2.11
CA LEU A 57 -4.23 17.32 -1.04
C LEU A 57 -3.86 16.02 -0.30
N PRO A 58 -4.13 15.92 1.01
CA PRO A 58 -3.89 14.70 1.77
C PRO A 58 -4.54 13.47 1.13
N GLU A 59 -5.80 13.54 0.72
CA GLU A 59 -6.53 12.44 0.07
C GLU A 59 -5.97 12.02 -1.30
N GLU A 60 -5.09 12.81 -1.91
CA GLU A 60 -4.38 12.47 -3.13
C GLU A 60 -2.99 11.85 -2.86
N ARG A 61 -2.38 12.16 -1.71
CA ARG A 61 -0.98 11.81 -1.39
C ARG A 61 -0.82 10.78 -0.28
N GLU A 62 -1.77 10.71 0.64
CA GLU A 62 -1.81 9.73 1.72
C GLU A 62 -2.47 8.45 1.19
N VAL A 63 -1.62 7.50 0.82
CA VAL A 63 -2.00 6.20 0.28
C VAL A 63 -1.89 5.11 1.35
N PRO A 64 -2.68 4.03 1.25
CA PRO A 64 -2.54 2.90 2.17
C PRO A 64 -1.13 2.30 2.09
N MET A 65 -0.64 1.82 3.23
CA MET A 65 0.56 0.97 3.33
C MET A 65 0.24 -0.15 4.30
N PHE A 66 -0.35 -1.23 3.79
CA PHE A 66 -0.63 -2.43 4.58
C PHE A 66 0.50 -3.43 4.39
N VAL A 67 0.97 -4.00 5.49
CA VAL A 67 2.03 -5.01 5.49
C VAL A 67 1.55 -6.25 6.23
N ILE A 68 1.85 -7.43 5.67
CA ILE A 68 1.46 -8.73 6.20
C ILE A 68 2.64 -9.68 6.09
N GLY A 69 2.94 -10.40 7.18
CA GLY A 69 4.09 -11.30 7.26
C GLY A 69 5.01 -10.95 8.43
N ASP A 70 5.89 -11.88 8.78
CA ASP A 70 6.72 -11.84 9.99
C ASP A 70 7.98 -10.96 9.88
N LYS A 71 8.27 -10.39 8.70
CA LYS A 71 9.39 -9.46 8.51
C LYS A 71 9.04 -8.01 8.81
N PHE A 72 7.83 -7.75 9.31
CA PHE A 72 7.36 -6.42 9.67
C PHE A 72 7.15 -6.30 11.19
N THR A 73 7.36 -5.11 11.74
CA THR A 73 7.19 -4.85 13.18
C THR A 73 5.71 -4.77 13.60
N HIS A 74 4.83 -4.50 12.63
CA HIS A 74 3.42 -4.16 12.82
C HIS A 74 3.17 -3.01 13.82
N GLN A 75 4.19 -2.18 14.08
CA GLN A 75 4.05 -0.94 14.83
C GLN A 75 3.68 0.19 13.88
N GLU A 76 2.94 1.18 14.40
CA GLU A 76 2.63 2.38 13.64
C GLU A 76 3.93 3.13 13.29
N CYS A 77 4.12 3.41 11.99
CA CYS A 77 5.22 4.23 11.51
C CYS A 77 4.83 4.94 10.21
N HIS A 78 5.53 6.04 9.92
CA HIS A 78 5.36 6.77 8.68
C HIS A 78 6.33 6.27 7.62
N VAL A 79 5.79 5.74 6.54
CA VAL A 79 6.56 5.26 5.38
C VAL A 79 6.44 6.27 4.25
N LYS A 80 7.57 6.76 3.74
CA LYS A 80 7.56 7.56 2.52
C LYS A 80 7.50 6.62 1.32
N GLN A 81 6.68 6.96 0.33
CA GLN A 81 6.58 6.18 -0.90
C GLN A 81 7.93 6.01 -1.62
N THR A 82 8.83 7.00 -1.53
CA THR A 82 10.20 6.95 -2.06
C THR A 82 11.12 5.96 -1.33
N GLU A 83 10.75 5.51 -0.13
CA GLU A 83 11.51 4.57 0.70
C GLU A 83 11.05 3.12 0.50
N ILE A 84 9.96 2.89 -0.26
CA ILE A 84 9.43 1.54 -0.54
C ILE A 84 10.47 0.70 -1.28
N CYS A 85 11.17 1.27 -2.25
CA CYS A 85 12.19 0.53 -3.00
C CYS A 85 13.32 0.01 -2.09
N GLY A 86 13.83 0.86 -1.19
CA GLY A 86 14.84 0.42 -0.22
C GLY A 86 14.29 -0.62 0.76
N THR A 87 13.04 -0.47 1.20
CA THR A 87 12.36 -1.45 2.07
C THR A 87 12.28 -2.84 1.41
N VAL A 88 11.90 -2.89 0.13
CA VAL A 88 11.85 -4.15 -0.63
C VAL A 88 13.25 -4.72 -0.83
N CYS A 89 14.27 -3.89 -1.09
CA CYS A 89 15.65 -4.36 -1.17
C CYS A 89 16.13 -5.00 0.15
N GLN A 90 15.75 -4.43 1.31
CA GLN A 90 16.05 -5.02 2.62
C GLN A 90 15.38 -6.39 2.81
N LEU A 91 14.08 -6.49 2.49
CA LEU A 91 13.34 -7.75 2.60
C LEU A 91 13.93 -8.86 1.72
N LEU A 92 14.46 -8.49 0.55
CA LEU A 92 15.12 -9.40 -0.39
C LEU A 92 16.61 -9.63 -0.08
N ASN A 93 17.15 -9.01 0.97
CA ASN A 93 18.56 -9.08 1.36
C ASN A 93 19.52 -8.73 0.20
N LEU A 94 19.24 -7.63 -0.50
CA LEU A 94 20.06 -7.12 -1.60
C LEU A 94 21.05 -6.06 -1.09
N ASP A 95 22.21 -5.94 -1.74
CA ASP A 95 23.11 -4.79 -1.51
C ASP A 95 22.55 -3.52 -2.16
N HIS A 96 22.36 -2.46 -1.38
CA HIS A 96 21.84 -1.18 -1.86
C HIS A 96 22.22 -0.01 -0.95
N ASN A 97 22.13 1.20 -1.50
CA ASN A 97 22.27 2.47 -0.77
C ASN A 97 20.96 3.30 -0.71
N LYS A 98 19.84 2.70 -1.12
CA LYS A 98 18.52 3.36 -1.14
C LYS A 98 18.02 3.60 0.29
N PRO A 99 17.38 4.75 0.57
CA PRO A 99 16.76 5.00 1.86
C PRO A 99 15.58 4.05 2.08
N TYR A 100 15.32 3.68 3.33
CA TYR A 100 14.25 2.78 3.73
C TYR A 100 13.79 3.08 5.16
N THR A 101 12.57 2.68 5.50
CA THR A 101 11.98 2.91 6.82
C THR A 101 12.31 1.73 7.75
N GLN A 102 13.41 1.80 8.51
CA GLN A 102 13.80 0.70 9.42
C GLN A 102 12.72 0.35 10.44
N ALA A 103 11.96 1.32 10.95
CA ALA A 103 10.90 1.08 11.93
C ALA A 103 9.77 0.16 11.44
N LEU A 104 9.63 -0.01 10.12
CA LEU A 104 8.67 -0.91 9.50
C LEU A 104 9.13 -2.38 9.56
N LEU A 105 10.44 -2.64 9.63
CA LEU A 105 11.04 -3.96 9.43
C LEU A 105 11.46 -4.62 10.74
N ALA A 106 11.17 -5.91 10.87
CA ALA A 106 11.59 -6.79 11.98
C ALA A 106 12.80 -7.66 11.56
N LEU A 107 13.78 -7.04 10.89
CA LEU A 107 15.03 -7.67 10.43
C LEU A 107 16.18 -7.40 11.39
#